data_AF-A0A0Q8UGJ4-F1
#
_entry.id   AF-A0A0Q8UGJ4-F1
#
_cell.length_a   1.000
_cell.length_b   1.000
_cell.length_c   1.000
_cell.angle_alpha   90.00
_cell.angle_beta   90.00
_cell.angle_gamma   90.00
#
_symmetry.space_group_name_H-M   'P 1'
#
loop_
_entity.id
_entity.type
_entity.pdbx_description
1 polymer ?
#
loop_
_entity_poly.entity_id
_entity_poly.type
_entity_poly.pdbx_seq_one_letter_code
_entity_poly.pdbx_strand_id
1 'polypeptide(L)'
;MGKARRAALSLRATTFRASGAKQSVYVILLHDPRRSEPWGVYVGQTSRDPDLRFDQHKAGYKASGPARRFGVRLLPDLVEHLNPMRPWEALELEAALAEAFTAAGVPWVEGGH
;
A
#
# COMPACT_ATOMS: atom_id res chain seq x y z
N MET A 1 -3.07 -12.88 -6.91
CA MET A 1 -3.31 -12.20 -5.61
C MET A 1 -3.14 -13.06 -4.36
N GLY A 2 -3.40 -14.39 -4.36
CA GLY A 2 -3.35 -15.19 -3.12
C GLY A 2 -1.99 -15.20 -2.37
N LYS A 3 -0.87 -15.17 -3.10
CA LYS A 3 0.48 -15.06 -2.52
C LYS A 3 0.69 -13.71 -1.82
N ALA A 4 0.34 -12.60 -2.48
CA ALA A 4 0.41 -11.26 -1.91
C ALA A 4 -0.46 -11.12 -0.65
N ARG A 5 -1.68 -11.66 -0.65
CA ARG A 5 -2.54 -11.67 0.55
C ARG A 5 -1.89 -12.40 1.72
N ARG A 6 -1.29 -13.58 1.49
CA ARG A 6 -0.56 -14.30 2.55
C ARG A 6 0.64 -13.51 3.07
N ALA A 7 1.39 -12.87 2.17
CA ALA A 7 2.56 -12.06 2.52
C ALA A 7 2.17 -10.83 3.37
N ALA A 8 1.05 -10.17 3.06
CA ALA A 8 0.58 -9.07 3.90
C ALA A 8 0.03 -9.55 5.25
N LEU A 9 -0.66 -10.70 5.27
CA LEU A 9 -1.20 -11.30 6.49
C LEU A 9 -0.13 -11.87 7.43
N SER A 10 1.12 -12.05 6.99
CA SER A 10 2.22 -12.42 7.89
C SER A 10 2.76 -11.22 8.69
N LEU A 11 2.45 -9.99 8.28
CA LEU A 11 2.81 -8.78 9.03
C LEU A 11 1.77 -8.47 10.11
N ARG A 12 2.22 -7.76 11.15
CA ARG A 12 1.42 -7.33 12.30
C ARG A 12 1.82 -5.90 12.69
N ALA A 13 0.83 -5.06 12.95
CA ALA A 13 1.03 -3.78 13.62
C ALA A 13 0.96 -4.01 15.14
N THR A 14 2.04 -3.69 15.83
CA THR A 14 2.15 -3.73 17.30
C THR A 14 1.40 -2.57 17.96
N THR A 15 1.20 -1.46 17.25
CA THR A 15 0.48 -0.28 17.74
C THR A 15 -0.92 -0.11 17.14
N PHE A 16 -1.50 -1.20 16.61
CA PHE A 16 -2.86 -1.22 16.07
C PHE A 16 -3.88 -0.61 17.04
N ARG A 17 -4.55 0.46 16.60
CA ARG A 17 -5.55 1.21 17.39
C ARG A 17 -5.06 1.67 18.77
N ALA A 18 -3.75 1.75 18.98
CA ALA A 18 -3.19 2.32 20.19
C ALA A 18 -3.45 3.83 20.27
N SER A 19 -3.33 4.41 21.47
CA SER A 19 -3.38 5.88 21.61
C SER A 19 -2.31 6.54 20.73
N GLY A 20 -2.72 7.51 19.92
CA GLY A 20 -1.88 8.18 18.92
C GLY A 20 -1.75 7.47 17.56
N ALA A 21 -2.46 6.35 17.36
CA ALA A 21 -2.55 5.69 16.05
C ALA A 21 -3.37 6.56 15.09
N LYS A 22 -2.66 7.21 14.14
CA LYS A 22 -3.25 8.16 13.19
C LYS A 22 -2.85 7.88 11.75
N GLN A 23 -2.00 6.88 11.52
CA GLN A 23 -1.44 6.56 10.22
C GLN A 23 -1.97 5.21 9.75
N SER A 24 -2.20 5.11 8.45
CA SER A 24 -2.62 3.88 7.79
C SER A 24 -1.71 3.62 6.61
N VAL A 25 -1.34 2.36 6.40
CA VAL A 25 -0.75 1.90 5.14
C VAL A 25 -1.86 1.51 4.17
N TYR A 26 -1.66 1.73 2.88
CA TYR A 26 -2.61 1.38 1.83
C TYR A 26 -1.91 0.73 0.65
N VAL A 27 -2.65 -0.08 -0.09
CA VAL A 27 -2.17 -0.73 -1.32
C VAL A 27 -3.11 -0.38 -2.46
N ILE A 28 -2.55 0.12 -3.57
CA ILE A 28 -3.27 0.38 -4.82
C ILE A 28 -2.89 -0.71 -5.83
N LEU A 29 -3.89 -1.29 -6.49
CA LEU A 29 -3.70 -2.13 -7.66
C LEU A 29 -3.24 -1.28 -8.85
N LEU A 30 -2.12 -1.63 -9.46
CA LEU A 30 -1.59 -0.97 -10.65
C LEU A 30 -1.85 -1.81 -11.90
N HIS A 31 -2.11 -1.13 -13.02
CA HIS A 31 -2.24 -1.76 -14.34
C HIS A 31 -1.55 -0.92 -15.43
N ASP A 32 -0.60 -1.51 -16.15
CA ASP A 32 -0.02 -0.94 -17.37
C ASP A 32 0.08 -2.02 -18.47
N PRO A 33 -0.77 -1.98 -19.52
CA PRO A 33 -0.81 -3.00 -20.57
C PRO A 33 0.44 -3.04 -21.46
N ARG A 34 1.35 -2.07 -21.31
CA ARG A 34 2.61 -2.01 -22.06
C ARG A 34 3.71 -2.86 -21.41
N ARG A 35 3.50 -3.33 -20.18
CA ARG A 35 4.44 -4.23 -19.48
C ARG A 35 4.16 -5.67 -19.89
N SER A 36 5.20 -6.50 -19.92
CA SER A 36 5.06 -7.97 -20.09
C SER A 36 4.21 -8.59 -18.99
N GLU A 37 4.37 -8.10 -17.75
CA GLU A 37 3.51 -8.39 -16.61
C GLU A 37 2.73 -7.13 -16.23
N PRO A 38 1.45 -7.01 -16.64
CA PRO A 38 0.74 -5.75 -16.64
C PRO A 38 0.24 -5.31 -15.26
N TRP A 39 0.16 -6.22 -14.30
CA TRP A 39 -0.38 -5.96 -12.96
C TRP A 39 0.73 -5.76 -11.93
N GLY A 40 0.51 -4.80 -11.03
CA GLY A 40 1.42 -4.52 -9.92
C GLY A 40 0.70 -3.95 -8.72
N VAL A 41 1.47 -3.51 -7.74
CA VAL A 41 0.95 -2.82 -6.56
C VAL A 41 1.78 -1.58 -6.24
N TYR A 42 1.11 -0.56 -5.72
CA TYR A 42 1.75 0.58 -5.07
C TYR A 42 1.45 0.52 -3.58
N VAL A 43 2.48 0.60 -2.75
CA VAL A 43 2.38 0.65 -1.28
C VAL A 43 2.62 2.08 -0.83
N GLY A 44 1.76 2.58 0.05
CA GLY A 44 1.86 3.94 0.57
C GLY A 44 1.41 4.02 2.03
N GLN A 45 1.71 5.13 2.69
CA GLN A 45 1.07 5.51 3.96
C GLN A 45 0.35 6.85 3.90
N THR A 46 -0.57 7.07 4.84
CA THR A 46 -1.25 8.35 5.02
C THR A 46 -1.84 8.54 6.42
N SER A 47 -1.86 9.80 6.88
CA SER A 47 -2.61 10.23 8.06
C SER A 47 -4.07 10.59 7.75
N ARG A 48 -4.46 10.48 6.49
CA ARG A 48 -5.82 10.71 6.00
C ARG A 48 -6.51 9.37 5.81
N ASP A 49 -7.78 9.43 5.45
CA ASP A 49 -8.48 8.28 4.91
C ASP A 49 -7.80 7.81 3.60
N PRO A 50 -7.51 6.50 3.43
CA PRO A 50 -6.90 5.96 2.22
C PRO A 50 -7.67 6.25 0.91
N ASP A 51 -9.00 6.28 0.93
CA ASP A 51 -9.81 6.60 -0.25
C ASP A 51 -9.57 8.05 -0.68
N LEU A 52 -9.64 8.99 0.27
CA LEU A 52 -9.27 10.40 0.04
C LEU A 52 -7.83 10.56 -0.48
N ARG A 53 -6.89 9.74 0.04
CA ARG A 53 -5.50 9.77 -0.41
C ARG A 53 -5.35 9.24 -1.83
N PHE A 54 -6.14 8.23 -2.20
CA PHE A 54 -6.17 7.69 -3.55
C PHE A 54 -6.76 8.70 -4.54
N ASP A 55 -7.85 9.40 -4.18
CA ASP A 55 -8.42 10.47 -4.98
C ASP A 55 -7.40 11.60 -5.22
N GLN A 56 -6.63 11.97 -4.20
CA GLN A 56 -5.53 12.94 -4.33
C GLN A 56 -4.48 12.48 -5.35
N HIS A 57 -4.08 11.20 -5.33
CA HIS A 57 -3.19 10.65 -6.35
C HIS A 57 -3.78 10.79 -7.75
N LYS A 58 -5.07 10.44 -7.92
CA LYS A 58 -5.75 10.52 -9.22
C LYS A 58 -5.91 11.95 -9.72
N ALA A 59 -6.11 12.91 -8.82
CA ALA A 59 -6.16 14.34 -9.12
C ALA A 59 -4.77 14.97 -9.36
N GLY A 60 -3.67 14.25 -9.09
CA GLY A 60 -2.31 14.78 -9.21
C GLY A 60 -1.85 15.64 -8.03
N TYR A 61 -2.62 15.68 -6.94
CA TYR A 61 -2.25 16.40 -5.72
C TYR A 61 -1.34 15.54 -4.84
N LYS A 62 -0.09 15.99 -4.60
CA LYS A 62 0.93 15.23 -3.84
C LYS A 62 1.01 13.77 -4.29
N ALA A 63 0.92 13.57 -5.60
CA ALA A 63 0.72 12.27 -6.20
C ALA A 63 2.04 11.58 -6.52
N SER A 64 2.06 10.25 -6.37
CA SER A 64 3.10 9.42 -6.96
C SER A 64 2.78 9.16 -8.44
N GLY A 65 3.80 9.19 -9.30
CA GLY A 65 3.66 8.96 -10.73
C GLY A 65 2.92 7.64 -11.05
N PRO A 66 3.38 6.50 -10.51
CA PRO A 66 2.70 5.22 -10.65
C PRO A 66 1.24 5.23 -10.15
N ALA A 67 0.98 5.70 -8.92
CA ALA A 67 -0.36 5.73 -8.34
C ALA A 67 -1.34 6.58 -9.17
N ARG A 68 -0.88 7.74 -9.66
CA ARG A 68 -1.67 8.62 -10.53
C ARG A 68 -1.98 7.96 -11.87
N ARG A 69 -0.95 7.48 -12.56
CA ARG A 69 -1.05 7.03 -13.96
C ARG A 69 -1.67 5.65 -14.10
N PHE A 70 -1.32 4.73 -13.21
CA PHE A 70 -1.63 3.30 -13.34
C PHE A 70 -2.51 2.76 -12.22
N GLY A 71 -2.79 3.56 -11.19
CA GLY A 71 -3.68 3.16 -10.09
C GLY A 71 -5.11 2.92 -10.57
N VAL A 72 -5.59 1.70 -10.29
CA VAL A 72 -6.93 1.19 -10.64
C VAL A 72 -7.90 1.30 -9.46
N ARG A 73 -7.53 0.74 -8.31
CA ARG A 73 -8.35 0.74 -7.08
C ARG A 73 -7.51 0.41 -5.85
N LEU A 74 -8.04 0.71 -4.67
CA LEU A 74 -7.48 0.24 -3.39
C LEU A 74 -7.72 -1.27 -3.18
N LEU A 75 -6.84 -1.89 -2.39
CA LEU A 75 -6.89 -3.28 -1.96
C LEU A 75 -6.93 -3.36 -0.41
N PRO A 76 -8.02 -2.93 0.25
CA PRO A 76 -8.09 -2.85 1.72
C PRO A 76 -7.88 -4.21 2.40
N ASP A 77 -8.34 -5.31 1.79
CA ASP A 77 -8.17 -6.69 2.28
C ASP A 77 -6.71 -7.11 2.54
N LEU A 78 -5.73 -6.36 2.00
CA LEU A 78 -4.31 -6.62 2.21
C LEU A 78 -3.76 -5.95 3.47
N VAL A 79 -4.39 -4.90 3.98
CA VAL A 79 -3.75 -4.02 4.97
C VAL A 79 -4.67 -3.50 6.08
N GLU A 80 -5.98 -3.70 5.99
CA GLU A 80 -6.92 -3.24 7.01
C GLU A 80 -6.58 -3.79 8.41
N HIS A 81 -6.07 -5.02 8.50
CA HIS A 81 -5.65 -5.64 9.77
C HIS A 81 -4.42 -4.97 10.41
N LEU A 82 -3.74 -4.09 9.69
CA LEU A 82 -2.62 -3.29 10.20
C LEU A 82 -3.10 -1.91 10.70
N ASN A 83 -4.26 -1.42 10.25
CA ASN A 83 -4.63 0.00 10.35
C ASN A 83 -5.67 0.32 11.43
N PRO A 84 -5.57 1.48 12.11
CA PRO A 84 -4.47 2.45 12.08
C PRO A 84 -3.36 2.08 13.07
N MET A 85 -2.17 2.64 12.87
CA MET A 85 -0.98 2.48 13.70
C MET A 85 -0.30 3.84 13.97
N ARG A 86 0.73 3.84 14.83
CA ARG A 86 1.55 5.04 15.09
C ARG A 86 2.42 5.40 13.88
N PRO A 87 2.80 6.68 13.71
CA PRO A 87 3.50 7.12 12.50
C PRO A 87 4.85 6.45 12.23
N TRP A 88 5.63 6.16 13.25
CA TRP A 88 6.92 5.49 13.07
C TRP A 88 6.74 4.06 12.54
N GLU A 89 5.74 3.34 13.07
CA GLU A 89 5.44 1.97 12.66
C GLU A 89 4.86 1.92 11.24
N ALA A 90 4.12 2.96 10.81
CA ALA A 90 3.62 3.05 9.44
C ALA A 90 4.74 3.10 8.40
N LEU A 91 5.85 3.78 8.71
CA LEU A 91 7.03 3.81 7.82
C LEU A 91 7.69 2.42 7.73
N GLU A 92 7.84 1.74 8.86
CA GLU A 92 8.41 0.39 8.91
C GLU A 92 7.54 -0.62 8.17
N LEU A 93 6.22 -0.59 8.38
CA LEU A 93 5.27 -1.50 7.73
C LEU A 93 5.07 -1.18 6.24
N GLU A 94 5.17 0.08 5.82
CA GLU A 94 5.16 0.45 4.40
C GLU A 94 6.33 -0.19 3.66
N ALA A 95 7.55 -0.10 4.20
CA ALA A 95 8.73 -0.75 3.64
C ALA A 95 8.62 -2.29 3.67
N ALA A 96 8.23 -2.85 4.80
CA ALA A 96 8.08 -4.30 4.97
C ALA A 96 7.02 -4.90 4.02
N LEU A 97 5.92 -4.19 3.74
CA LEU A 97 4.91 -4.61 2.77
C LEU A 97 5.48 -4.67 1.35
N ALA A 98 6.23 -3.65 0.93
CA ALA A 98 6.84 -3.62 -0.39
C ALA A 98 7.84 -4.78 -0.57
N GLU A 99 8.68 -5.04 0.43
CA GLU A 99 9.60 -6.19 0.46
C GLU A 99 8.84 -7.52 0.43
N ALA A 100 7.81 -7.68 1.25
CA ALA A 100 7.01 -8.90 1.33
C ALA A 100 6.29 -9.21 0.00
N PHE A 101 5.77 -8.20 -0.69
CA PHE A 101 5.18 -8.38 -2.02
C PHE A 101 6.22 -8.77 -3.08
N THR A 102 7.40 -8.15 -3.04
CA THR A 102 8.51 -8.50 -3.93
C THR A 102 8.93 -9.95 -3.71
N ALA A 103 9.17 -10.35 -2.45
CA ALA A 103 9.52 -11.72 -2.08
C ALA A 103 8.43 -12.74 -2.42
N ALA A 104 7.15 -12.34 -2.40
CA ALA A 104 6.03 -13.17 -2.82
C ALA A 104 5.89 -13.31 -4.35
N GLY A 105 6.74 -12.63 -5.12
CA GLY A 105 6.76 -12.66 -6.59
C GLY A 105 5.71 -11.75 -7.23
N VAL A 106 5.35 -10.63 -6.59
CA VAL A 106 4.57 -9.59 -7.28
C VAL A 106 5.47 -8.92 -8.31
N PRO A 107 5.12 -8.92 -9.60
CA PRO A 107 6.06 -8.59 -10.68
C PRO A 107 6.35 -7.10 -10.82
N TRP A 108 5.57 -6.26 -10.15
CA TRP A 108 5.77 -4.83 -10.10
C TRP A 108 5.28 -4.27 -8.77
N VAL A 109 6.21 -3.73 -7.99
CA VAL A 109 5.97 -3.10 -6.69
C VAL A 109 6.56 -1.69 -6.72
N GLU A 110 5.77 -0.70 -6.30
CA GLU A 110 6.16 0.71 -6.22
C GLU A 110 5.85 1.25 -4.81
N GLY A 111 6.51 2.33 -4.41
CA GLY A 111 6.44 2.85 -3.04
C GLY A 111 7.27 2.01 -2.05
N GLY A 112 7.00 2.11 -0.75
CA GLY A 112 7.80 1.40 0.25
C GLY A 112 9.07 2.11 0.74
N HIS A 113 9.18 3.44 0.57
CA HIS A 113 10.39 4.25 0.85
C HIS A 113 10.07 5.63 1.40
#